data_AF-A0A151RXN9-F1
#
_entry.id   AF-A0A151RXN9-F1
#
_cell.length_a   1.000
_cell.length_b   1.000
_cell.length_c   1.000
_cell.angle_alpha   90.00
_cell.angle_beta   90.00
_cell.angle_gamma   90.00
#
_symmetry.space_group_name_H-M   'P 1'
#
loop_
_entity.id
_entity.type
_entity.pdbx_description
1 polymer ?
#
loop_
_entity_poly.entity_id
_entity_poly.type
_entity_poly.pdbx_seq_one_letter_code
_entity_poly.pdbx_strand_id
1 'polypeptide(L)'
;KPTSTPVDPNIKLGSVEEDVVVDKEMYQRLVGKLIYLSHTRLDITFAMSLLSQFMHQPKEAHLRVALRIVVEFVGGPMCWNTRLFSATAGGGAFCNGQRIQVSATNQVERSLLVTGFGYDHDDAWATNIDLFKEFTDVSRGVRRLGAAAVDMCHVALGIVEAYWEYRLKPWDMAAGVLMVEEAGGTVSRMDGGKFCVFDRSVLVSNGLLHVKLLERIGPATEKLKSNGIDFSLWYKPENYRADV
;
A
#
# COMPACT_ATOMS: atom_id res chain seq x y z
N LYS A 1 5.63 -8.69 -11.64
CA LYS A 1 5.79 -7.88 -12.88
C LYS A 1 5.29 -6.47 -12.56
N PRO A 2 5.93 -5.39 -13.03
CA PRO A 2 5.35 -4.05 -12.85
C PRO A 2 3.90 -4.09 -13.32
N THR A 3 2.99 -3.59 -12.48
CA THR A 3 1.58 -3.46 -12.88
C THR A 3 1.53 -2.59 -14.11
N SER A 4 0.83 -3.03 -15.17
CA SER A 4 0.71 -2.22 -16.38
C SER A 4 0.00 -0.92 -16.01
N THR A 5 0.72 0.19 -16.04
CA THR A 5 0.15 1.51 -15.84
C THR A 5 -0.40 2.03 -17.17
N PRO A 6 -1.50 2.80 -17.18
CA PRO A 6 -2.02 3.45 -18.38
C PRO A 6 -1.03 4.41 -19.06
N VAL A 7 0.03 4.74 -18.33
CA VAL A 7 1.06 5.73 -18.67
C VAL A 7 2.41 5.02 -18.65
N ASP A 8 3.21 5.23 -19.69
CA ASP A 8 4.60 4.76 -19.73
C ASP A 8 5.38 5.36 -18.55
N PRO A 9 5.98 4.55 -17.66
CA PRO A 9 6.76 5.05 -16.53
C PRO A 9 7.96 5.92 -16.92
N ASN A 10 8.44 5.83 -18.17
CA ASN A 10 9.55 6.61 -18.69
C ASN A 10 9.12 7.91 -19.38
N ILE A 11 7.81 8.19 -19.47
CA ILE A 11 7.33 9.41 -20.10
C ILE A 11 7.74 10.62 -19.25
N LYS A 12 8.40 11.59 -19.87
CA LYS A 12 8.66 12.90 -19.26
C LYS A 12 7.57 13.86 -19.70
N LEU A 13 6.64 14.18 -18.80
CA LEU A 13 5.75 15.32 -18.97
C LEU A 13 6.57 16.59 -18.70
N GLY A 14 7.03 17.24 -19.77
CA GLY A 14 7.81 18.47 -19.68
C GLY A 14 6.93 19.72 -19.63
N SER A 15 7.47 20.81 -19.10
CA SER A 15 6.96 22.17 -19.31
C SER A 15 7.27 22.60 -20.73
N VAL A 16 6.54 22.08 -21.71
CA VAL A 16 6.68 22.56 -23.09
C VAL A 16 6.07 23.96 -23.14
N GLU A 17 6.89 24.99 -23.32
CA GLU A 17 6.46 26.40 -23.32
C GLU A 17 5.39 26.67 -24.39
N GLU A 18 5.45 25.93 -25.50
CA GLU A 18 4.51 26.02 -26.63
C GLU A 18 3.19 25.26 -26.43
N ASP A 19 3.01 24.56 -25.32
CA ASP A 19 1.82 23.71 -25.14
C ASP A 19 0.60 24.52 -24.68
N VAL A 20 -0.57 24.17 -25.20
CA VAL A 20 -1.81 24.91 -24.96
C VAL A 20 -2.21 24.78 -23.49
N VAL A 21 -2.46 25.92 -22.85
CA VAL A 21 -2.96 25.97 -21.47
C VAL A 21 -4.39 25.46 -21.45
N VAL A 22 -4.69 24.54 -20.53
CA VAL A 22 -6.05 23.98 -20.37
C VAL A 22 -6.78 24.64 -19.21
N ASP A 23 -8.11 24.52 -19.22
CA ASP A 23 -8.96 25.00 -18.13
C ASP A 23 -8.52 24.38 -16.79
N LYS A 24 -8.02 25.24 -15.90
CA LYS A 24 -7.45 24.86 -14.62
C LYS A 24 -8.49 24.26 -13.68
N GLU A 25 -9.69 24.84 -13.59
CA GLU A 25 -10.72 24.35 -12.67
C GLU A 25 -11.24 22.98 -13.10
N MET A 26 -11.44 22.79 -14.40
CA MET A 26 -11.84 21.50 -14.97
C MET A 26 -10.77 20.44 -14.72
N TYR A 27 -9.49 20.76 -15.00
CA TYR A 27 -8.37 19.84 -14.76
C TYR A 27 -8.25 19.47 -13.27
N GLN A 28 -8.32 20.45 -12.38
CA GLN A 28 -8.24 20.21 -10.92
C GLN A 28 -9.40 19.35 -10.42
N ARG A 29 -10.62 19.58 -10.90
CA ARG A 29 -11.80 18.75 -10.56
C ARG A 29 -11.64 17.33 -11.08
N LEU A 30 -11.12 17.16 -12.29
CA LEU A 30 -10.89 15.86 -12.90
C LEU A 30 -9.83 15.07 -12.15
N VAL A 31 -8.64 15.66 -11.98
CA VAL A 31 -7.53 15.04 -11.25
C VAL A 31 -7.90 14.78 -9.80
N GLY A 32 -8.61 15.70 -9.13
CA GLY A 32 -9.11 15.50 -7.78
C GLY A 32 -10.03 14.27 -7.64
N LYS A 33 -10.97 14.07 -8.59
CA LYS A 33 -11.82 12.87 -8.64
C LYS A 33 -11.01 11.59 -8.89
N LEU A 34 -10.02 11.65 -9.77
CA LEU A 34 -9.15 10.51 -10.06
C LEU A 34 -8.19 10.17 -8.91
N ILE A 35 -7.74 11.16 -8.12
CA ILE A 35 -6.99 10.93 -6.88
C ILE A 35 -7.85 10.12 -5.91
N TYR A 36 -9.14 10.43 -5.79
CA TYR A 36 -10.04 9.62 -4.98
C TYR A 36 -10.12 8.18 -5.51
N LEU A 37 -10.26 7.99 -6.82
CA LEU A 37 -10.26 6.67 -7.46
C LEU A 37 -8.96 5.89 -7.24
N SER A 38 -7.81 6.55 -7.09
CA SER A 38 -6.53 5.89 -6.82
C SER A 38 -6.48 5.14 -5.48
N HIS A 39 -7.38 5.46 -4.54
CA HIS A 39 -7.51 4.75 -3.27
C HIS A 39 -8.13 3.36 -3.45
N THR A 40 -8.97 3.17 -4.48
CA THR A 40 -9.53 1.86 -4.83
C THR A 40 -8.84 1.23 -6.04
N ARG A 41 -8.00 2.00 -6.75
CA ARG A 41 -7.30 1.61 -7.99
C ARG A 41 -5.84 2.04 -7.94
N LEU A 42 -5.03 1.25 -7.25
CA LEU A 42 -3.61 1.56 -7.08
C LEU A 42 -2.81 1.53 -8.40
N ASP A 43 -3.34 0.88 -9.44
CA ASP A 43 -2.77 0.80 -10.79
C ASP A 43 -2.68 2.16 -11.51
N ILE A 44 -3.43 3.16 -11.06
CA ILE A 44 -3.32 4.55 -11.55
C ILE A 44 -2.55 5.47 -10.63
N THR A 45 -2.14 5.01 -9.45
CA THR A 45 -1.54 5.87 -8.42
C THR A 45 -0.30 6.58 -8.92
N PHE A 46 0.57 5.89 -9.66
CA PHE A 46 1.75 6.53 -10.26
C PHE A 46 1.37 7.66 -11.22
N ALA A 47 0.44 7.38 -12.14
CA ALA A 47 -0.04 8.37 -13.10
C ALA A 47 -0.71 9.57 -12.39
N MET A 48 -1.45 9.31 -11.31
CA MET A 48 -2.09 10.36 -10.51
C MET A 48 -1.08 11.21 -9.75
N SER A 49 -0.05 10.60 -9.15
CA SER A 49 1.04 11.33 -8.49
C SER A 49 1.88 12.16 -9.45
N LEU A 50 1.96 11.75 -10.73
CA LEU A 50 2.58 12.56 -11.78
C LEU A 50 1.69 13.74 -12.17
N LEU A 51 0.40 13.49 -12.46
CA LEU A 51 -0.55 14.53 -12.86
C LEU A 51 -0.81 15.58 -11.79
N SER A 52 -0.75 15.20 -10.50
CA SER A 52 -0.97 16.12 -9.38
C SER A 52 0.10 17.21 -9.27
N GLN A 53 1.29 17.01 -9.86
CA GLN A 53 2.36 18.02 -9.88
C GLN A 53 2.00 19.23 -10.76
N PHE A 54 1.05 19.07 -11.69
CA PHE A 54 0.67 20.10 -12.66
C PHE A 54 -0.68 20.78 -12.36
N MET A 55 -1.15 20.72 -11.11
CA MET A 55 -2.44 21.28 -10.69
C MET A 55 -2.54 22.81 -10.82
N HIS A 56 -1.42 23.53 -10.79
CA HIS A 56 -1.39 24.99 -10.85
C HIS A 56 -1.38 25.53 -12.28
N GLN A 57 -0.73 24.82 -13.21
CA GLN A 57 -0.57 25.23 -14.60
C GLN A 57 -0.63 24.01 -15.54
N PRO A 58 -1.82 23.43 -15.72
CA PRO A 58 -1.98 22.25 -16.57
C PRO A 58 -1.86 22.61 -18.06
N LYS A 59 -1.41 21.63 -18.85
CA LYS A 59 -1.21 21.71 -20.30
C LYS A 59 -1.94 20.56 -20.99
N GLU A 60 -2.11 20.64 -22.31
CA GLU A 60 -2.87 19.66 -23.08
C GLU A 60 -2.29 18.24 -22.95
N ALA A 61 -0.96 18.09 -22.91
CA ALA A 61 -0.33 16.80 -22.64
C ALA A 61 -0.78 16.17 -21.30
N HIS A 62 -0.90 16.98 -20.24
CA HIS A 62 -1.36 16.51 -18.93
C HIS A 62 -2.84 16.08 -18.98
N LEU A 63 -3.67 16.88 -19.66
CA LEU A 63 -5.10 16.57 -19.82
C LEU A 63 -5.32 15.28 -20.62
N ARG A 64 -4.55 15.05 -21.68
CA ARG A 64 -4.65 13.82 -22.49
C ARG A 64 -4.35 12.57 -21.66
N VAL A 65 -3.36 12.63 -20.78
CA VAL A 65 -3.05 11.53 -19.85
C VAL A 65 -4.20 11.32 -18.86
N ALA A 66 -4.74 12.41 -18.28
CA ALA A 66 -5.90 12.32 -17.37
C ALA A 66 -7.14 11.73 -18.06
N LEU A 67 -7.43 12.13 -19.30
CA LEU A 67 -8.55 11.60 -20.08
C LEU A 67 -8.34 10.14 -20.50
N ARG A 68 -7.12 9.72 -20.82
CA ARG A 68 -6.81 8.32 -21.13
C ARG A 68 -7.06 7.41 -19.93
N ILE A 69 -6.71 7.87 -18.73
CA ILE A 69 -7.08 7.23 -17.48
C ILE A 69 -8.61 7.10 -17.42
N VAL A 70 -9.36 8.20 -17.52
CA VAL A 70 -10.83 8.17 -17.48
C VAL A 70 -11.44 7.18 -18.48
N VAL A 71 -10.96 7.13 -19.72
CA VAL A 71 -11.47 6.23 -20.76
C VAL A 71 -11.18 4.76 -20.41
N GLU A 72 -9.99 4.43 -19.93
CA GLU A 72 -9.69 3.06 -19.46
C GLU A 72 -10.57 2.63 -18.28
N PHE A 73 -10.92 3.55 -17.37
CA PHE A 73 -11.59 3.19 -16.11
C PHE A 73 -13.11 3.36 -16.10
N VAL A 74 -13.66 4.34 -16.80
CA VAL A 74 -15.11 4.63 -16.79
C VAL A 74 -15.84 3.94 -17.94
N GLY A 75 -15.15 3.63 -19.04
CA GLY A 75 -15.74 2.99 -20.22
C GLY A 75 -14.97 1.78 -20.78
N GLY A 76 -13.82 1.43 -20.21
CA GLY A 76 -13.02 0.29 -20.66
C GLY A 76 -13.48 -1.05 -20.07
N PRO A 77 -13.02 -2.20 -20.61
CA PRO A 77 -13.36 -3.55 -20.13
C PRO A 77 -13.03 -3.83 -18.65
N MET A 78 -12.35 -2.91 -17.97
CA MET A 78 -11.77 -3.04 -16.63
C MET A 78 -12.52 -2.21 -15.56
N CYS A 79 -13.67 -1.63 -15.89
CA CYS A 79 -14.45 -0.75 -14.99
C CYS A 79 -15.07 -1.48 -13.79
N TRP A 80 -15.34 -2.79 -13.91
CA TRP A 80 -15.85 -3.67 -12.83
C TRP A 80 -14.92 -4.86 -12.63
N ASN A 81 -13.64 -4.62 -12.38
CA ASN A 81 -12.70 -5.72 -12.28
C ASN A 81 -12.75 -6.36 -10.89
N THR A 82 -13.50 -7.46 -10.76
CA THR A 82 -13.40 -8.36 -9.60
C THR A 82 -12.03 -9.03 -9.63
N ARG A 83 -11.23 -8.82 -8.58
CA ARG A 83 -10.00 -9.58 -8.35
C ARG A 83 -10.25 -10.63 -7.28
N LEU A 84 -10.11 -11.90 -7.66
CA LEU A 84 -10.12 -13.04 -6.76
C LEU A 84 -8.68 -13.33 -6.34
N PHE A 85 -8.38 -13.12 -5.06
CA PHE A 85 -7.10 -13.49 -4.46
C PHE A 85 -7.24 -14.85 -3.77
N SER A 86 -6.27 -15.74 -4.00
CA SER A 86 -6.25 -17.08 -3.42
C SER A 86 -4.82 -17.54 -3.17
N ALA A 87 -4.58 -18.19 -2.03
CA ALA A 87 -3.31 -18.82 -1.70
C ALA A 87 -3.56 -20.10 -0.91
N THR A 88 -2.61 -21.01 -0.97
CA THR A 88 -2.56 -22.25 -0.19
C THR A 88 -1.14 -22.43 0.31
N ALA A 89 -0.97 -22.87 1.56
CA ALA A 89 0.36 -23.09 2.14
C ALA A 89 1.22 -24.00 1.23
N GLY A 90 2.39 -23.50 0.81
CA GLY A 90 3.32 -24.15 -0.11
C GLY A 90 2.89 -24.21 -1.59
N GLY A 91 1.70 -23.70 -1.93
CA GLY A 91 1.15 -23.72 -3.30
C GLY A 91 1.36 -22.40 -4.07
N GLY A 92 1.70 -21.34 -3.36
CA GLY A 92 1.84 -19.97 -3.84
C GLY A 92 0.55 -19.16 -3.84
N ALA A 93 0.72 -17.87 -4.14
CA ALA A 93 -0.36 -16.89 -4.23
C ALA A 93 -0.80 -16.64 -5.67
N PHE A 94 -2.09 -16.37 -5.87
CA PHE A 94 -2.72 -16.14 -7.16
C PHE A 94 -3.71 -14.97 -7.12
N CYS A 95 -3.84 -14.27 -8.25
CA CYS A 95 -4.88 -13.28 -8.52
C CYS A 95 -5.55 -13.64 -9.85
N ASN A 96 -6.87 -13.87 -9.83
CA ASN A 96 -7.63 -14.34 -10.98
C ASN A 96 -7.01 -15.59 -11.65
N GLY A 97 -6.53 -16.53 -10.83
CA GLY A 97 -5.90 -17.78 -11.26
C GLY A 97 -4.46 -17.62 -11.78
N GLN A 98 -3.92 -16.41 -11.88
CA GLN A 98 -2.53 -16.17 -12.27
C GLN A 98 -1.63 -16.06 -11.05
N ARG A 99 -0.48 -16.75 -11.06
CA ARG A 99 0.51 -16.68 -9.96
C ARG A 99 1.06 -15.26 -9.82
N ILE A 100 1.11 -14.78 -8.58
CA ILE A 100 1.61 -13.44 -8.23
C ILE A 100 2.89 -13.54 -7.41
N GLN A 101 3.61 -12.44 -7.31
CA GLN A 101 4.81 -12.31 -6.50
C GLN A 101 4.96 -10.85 -6.04
N VAL A 102 5.57 -10.67 -4.88
CA VAL A 102 5.87 -9.34 -4.33
C VAL A 102 6.78 -8.52 -5.27
N SER A 103 6.84 -7.22 -5.02
CA SER A 103 7.66 -6.27 -5.80
C SER A 103 9.16 -6.54 -5.62
N ALA A 104 9.95 -6.27 -6.67
CA ALA A 104 11.42 -6.35 -6.62
C ALA A 104 12.10 -5.03 -6.17
N THR A 105 11.33 -4.01 -5.78
CA THR A 105 11.88 -2.73 -5.31
C THR A 105 12.71 -2.91 -4.05
N ASN A 106 13.97 -2.45 -4.06
CA ASN A 106 14.90 -2.59 -2.93
C ASN A 106 15.31 -1.24 -2.30
N GLN A 107 14.66 -0.14 -2.71
CA GLN A 107 14.89 1.24 -2.27
C GLN A 107 13.61 1.84 -1.69
N VAL A 108 13.67 2.38 -0.48
CA VAL A 108 12.49 2.96 0.22
C VAL A 108 11.99 4.19 -0.53
N GLU A 109 12.91 5.01 -1.06
CA GLU A 109 12.62 6.19 -1.88
C GLU A 109 11.89 5.89 -3.19
N ARG A 110 11.91 4.62 -3.64
CA ARG A 110 11.17 4.16 -4.82
C ARG A 110 9.91 3.36 -4.48
N SER A 111 9.63 3.18 -3.20
CA SER A 111 8.52 2.36 -2.73
C SER A 111 7.23 3.16 -2.55
N LEU A 112 6.10 2.50 -2.76
CA LEU A 112 4.78 2.95 -2.33
C LEU A 112 4.36 2.09 -1.14
N LEU A 113 4.03 2.72 -0.03
CA LEU A 113 3.72 2.03 1.21
C LEU A 113 2.25 2.21 1.59
N VAL A 114 1.73 1.30 2.40
CA VAL A 114 0.35 1.37 2.90
C VAL A 114 0.34 1.19 4.41
N THR A 115 -0.62 1.82 5.09
CA THR A 115 -0.88 1.59 6.51
C THR A 115 -2.37 1.74 6.80
N GLY A 116 -2.81 1.28 7.97
CA GLY A 116 -4.11 1.62 8.51
C GLY A 116 -3.99 2.17 9.93
N PHE A 117 -5.09 2.76 10.40
CA PHE A 117 -5.15 3.43 11.69
C PHE A 117 -6.33 2.88 12.46
N GLY A 118 -6.07 2.48 13.71
CA GLY A 118 -7.10 2.09 14.66
C GLY A 118 -8.07 3.25 14.95
N TYR A 119 -9.25 2.89 15.45
CA TYR A 119 -10.30 3.84 15.80
C TYR A 119 -9.98 4.64 17.07
N ASP A 120 -9.24 4.03 18.01
CA ASP A 120 -8.84 4.67 19.25
C ASP A 120 -7.65 5.60 19.03
N HIS A 121 -7.82 6.89 19.32
CA HIS A 121 -6.78 7.92 19.17
C HIS A 121 -5.89 8.02 20.42
N ASP A 122 -5.18 6.94 20.72
CA ASP A 122 -4.25 6.83 21.85
C ASP A 122 -2.77 6.92 21.42
N ASP A 123 -1.84 6.56 22.30
CA ASP A 123 -0.39 6.61 22.03
C ASP A 123 0.04 5.77 20.83
N ALA A 124 -0.57 4.61 20.59
CA ALA A 124 -0.23 3.78 19.44
C ALA A 124 -0.75 4.40 18.14
N TRP A 125 -1.91 5.06 18.18
CA TRP A 125 -2.39 5.86 17.05
C TRP A 125 -1.46 7.04 16.76
N ALA A 126 -1.05 7.78 17.79
CA ALA A 126 -0.14 8.92 17.64
C ALA A 126 1.22 8.48 17.06
N THR A 127 1.77 7.38 17.58
CA THR A 127 3.01 6.79 17.06
C THR A 127 2.86 6.34 15.61
N ASN A 128 1.69 5.81 15.22
CA ASN A 128 1.46 5.42 13.83
C ASN A 128 1.34 6.64 12.89
N ILE A 129 0.80 7.76 13.37
CA ILE A 129 0.77 9.03 12.62
C ILE A 129 2.18 9.56 12.41
N ASP A 130 3.05 9.46 13.43
CA ASP A 130 4.46 9.85 13.31
C ASP A 130 5.20 8.98 12.27
N LEU A 131 4.99 7.66 12.30
CA LEU A 131 5.52 6.74 11.29
C LEU A 131 5.00 7.06 9.89
N PHE A 132 3.69 7.31 9.75
CA PHE A 132 3.09 7.72 8.48
C PHE A 132 3.76 8.98 7.92
N LYS A 133 3.92 10.01 8.76
CA LYS A 133 4.61 11.25 8.38
C LYS A 133 6.05 10.98 7.95
N GLU A 134 6.81 10.25 8.76
CA GLU A 134 8.21 9.93 8.46
C GLU A 134 8.33 9.19 7.12
N PHE A 135 7.49 8.19 6.88
CA PHE A 135 7.52 7.43 5.64
C PHE A 135 7.04 8.22 4.43
N THR A 136 6.17 9.22 4.59
CA THR A 136 5.83 10.13 3.49
C THR A 136 7.02 10.98 3.04
N ASP A 137 7.97 11.28 3.92
CA ASP A 137 9.15 12.09 3.60
C ASP A 137 10.22 11.28 2.82
N VAL A 138 10.27 9.96 3.00
CA VAL A 138 11.35 9.11 2.48
C VAL A 138 10.94 8.10 1.40
N SER A 139 9.66 8.04 1.03
CA SER A 139 9.12 7.12 0.02
C SER A 139 8.40 7.87 -1.11
N ARG A 140 7.84 7.16 -2.10
CA ARG A 140 6.92 7.77 -3.09
C ARG A 140 5.56 8.15 -2.48
N GLY A 141 5.38 7.86 -1.21
CA GLY A 141 4.22 8.21 -0.41
C GLY A 141 3.66 7.00 0.31
N VAL A 142 2.79 7.31 1.27
CA VAL A 142 2.03 6.33 2.03
C VAL A 142 0.56 6.45 1.64
N ARG A 143 -0.18 5.34 1.64
CA ARG A 143 -1.63 5.30 1.42
C ARG A 143 -2.33 4.67 2.61
N ARG A 144 -3.62 4.97 2.74
CA ARG A 144 -4.53 4.38 3.72
C ARG A 144 -5.81 3.99 2.99
N LEU A 145 -5.94 2.71 2.62
CA LEU A 145 -7.06 2.26 1.77
C LEU A 145 -8.24 1.74 2.61
N GLY A 146 -7.98 1.35 3.86
CA GLY A 146 -9.01 1.06 4.85
C GLY A 146 -9.46 -0.40 4.91
N ALA A 147 -8.71 -1.33 4.32
CA ALA A 147 -9.00 -2.77 4.38
C ALA A 147 -7.70 -3.59 4.44
N ALA A 148 -7.28 -3.97 5.65
CA ALA A 148 -6.01 -4.67 5.92
C ALA A 148 -5.74 -5.86 5.01
N ALA A 149 -6.71 -6.78 4.87
CA ALA A 149 -6.58 -7.96 4.01
C ALA A 149 -6.34 -7.59 2.53
N VAL A 150 -6.98 -6.53 2.03
CA VAL A 150 -6.81 -6.04 0.67
C VAL A 150 -5.45 -5.35 0.51
N ASP A 151 -5.02 -4.59 1.52
CA ASP A 151 -3.70 -3.94 1.54
C ASP A 151 -2.57 -4.98 1.49
N MET A 152 -2.68 -6.06 2.26
CA MET A 152 -1.75 -7.19 2.18
C MET A 152 -1.81 -7.91 0.81
N CYS A 153 -3.00 -8.05 0.20
CA CYS A 153 -3.12 -8.56 -1.16
C CYS A 153 -2.42 -7.66 -2.20
N HIS A 154 -2.42 -6.34 -1.99
CA HIS A 154 -1.66 -5.41 -2.84
C HIS A 154 -0.15 -5.55 -2.67
N VAL A 155 0.33 -5.86 -1.45
CA VAL A 155 1.73 -6.23 -1.19
C VAL A 155 2.07 -7.52 -1.94
N ALA A 156 1.25 -8.58 -1.78
CA ALA A 156 1.42 -9.87 -2.46
C ALA A 156 1.43 -9.75 -3.99
N LEU A 157 0.66 -8.81 -4.54
CA LEU A 157 0.60 -8.53 -5.98
C LEU A 157 1.77 -7.66 -6.48
N GLY A 158 2.57 -7.10 -5.57
CA GLY A 158 3.70 -6.23 -5.89
C GLY A 158 3.28 -4.84 -6.38
N ILE A 159 2.08 -4.38 -6.01
CA ILE A 159 1.59 -3.02 -6.29
C ILE A 159 2.16 -2.01 -5.30
N VAL A 160 2.33 -2.44 -4.06
CA VAL A 160 2.94 -1.70 -2.95
C VAL A 160 4.00 -2.59 -2.31
N GLU A 161 5.00 -1.98 -1.67
CA GLU A 161 6.11 -2.74 -1.12
C GLU A 161 5.88 -3.22 0.31
N ALA A 162 5.04 -2.55 1.09
CA ALA A 162 4.79 -2.93 2.49
C ALA A 162 3.48 -2.40 3.03
N TYR A 163 3.03 -3.07 4.10
CA TYR A 163 1.91 -2.65 4.93
C TYR A 163 2.24 -2.85 6.41
N TRP A 164 1.89 -1.86 7.25
CA TRP A 164 2.00 -1.97 8.70
C TRP A 164 0.76 -1.43 9.41
N GLU A 165 0.39 -2.04 10.53
CA GLU A 165 -0.70 -1.56 11.39
C GLU A 165 -0.64 -2.15 12.81
N TYR A 166 -1.08 -1.37 13.79
CA TYR A 166 -1.27 -1.80 15.18
C TYR A 166 -2.71 -2.26 15.44
N ARG A 167 -2.86 -3.27 16.31
CA ARG A 167 -4.11 -3.78 16.92
C ARG A 167 -5.17 -4.32 15.94
N LEU A 168 -4.73 -4.81 14.79
CA LEU A 168 -5.57 -5.64 13.91
C LEU A 168 -6.02 -6.93 14.61
N LYS A 169 -7.15 -7.48 14.15
CA LYS A 169 -7.66 -8.75 14.66
C LYS A 169 -7.17 -9.91 13.79
N PRO A 170 -7.16 -11.14 14.33
CA PRO A 170 -6.72 -12.31 13.56
C PRO A 170 -7.45 -12.48 12.23
N TRP A 171 -8.76 -12.21 12.18
CA TRP A 171 -9.55 -12.33 10.95
C TRP A 171 -9.23 -11.25 9.90
N ASP A 172 -8.70 -10.11 10.29
CA ASP A 172 -8.26 -9.06 9.37
C ASP A 172 -6.90 -9.40 8.73
N MET A 173 -6.09 -10.23 9.42
CA MET A 173 -4.71 -10.56 9.02
C MET A 173 -4.57 -11.93 8.37
N ALA A 174 -5.31 -12.95 8.83
CA ALA A 174 -5.06 -14.36 8.51
C ALA A 174 -4.92 -14.64 7.01
N ALA A 175 -5.87 -14.17 6.20
CA ALA A 175 -5.84 -14.37 4.77
C ALA A 175 -4.73 -13.53 4.10
N GLY A 176 -4.55 -12.28 4.52
CA GLY A 176 -3.58 -11.36 3.94
C GLY A 176 -2.13 -11.78 4.18
N VAL A 177 -1.83 -12.27 5.38
CA VAL A 177 -0.50 -12.77 5.76
C VAL A 177 -0.12 -13.98 4.89
N LEU A 178 -1.01 -14.97 4.80
CA LEU A 178 -0.78 -16.13 3.94
C LEU A 178 -0.54 -15.73 2.48
N MET A 179 -1.33 -14.77 1.97
CA MET A 179 -1.14 -14.23 0.62
C MET A 179 0.25 -13.62 0.42
N VAL A 180 0.76 -12.85 1.39
CA VAL A 180 2.08 -12.21 1.29
C VAL A 180 3.20 -13.24 1.37
N GLU A 181 3.13 -14.18 2.32
CA GLU A 181 4.14 -15.24 2.47
C GLU A 181 4.22 -16.11 1.21
N GLU A 182 3.09 -16.55 0.68
CA GLU A 182 3.00 -17.37 -0.53
C GLU A 182 3.36 -16.60 -1.82
N ALA A 183 3.38 -15.27 -1.78
CA ALA A 183 3.89 -14.42 -2.85
C ALA A 183 5.40 -14.13 -2.73
N GLY A 184 6.08 -14.69 -1.73
CA GLY A 184 7.52 -14.50 -1.47
C GLY A 184 7.84 -13.25 -0.65
N GLY A 185 6.87 -12.69 0.06
CA GLY A 185 7.07 -11.58 0.98
C GLY A 185 7.59 -12.01 2.35
N THR A 186 7.66 -11.05 3.27
CA THR A 186 8.12 -11.28 4.65
C THR A 186 7.15 -10.65 5.63
N VAL A 187 6.91 -11.36 6.74
CA VAL A 187 5.99 -10.94 7.80
C VAL A 187 6.71 -10.97 9.14
N SER A 188 6.50 -9.93 9.94
CA SER A 188 6.96 -9.84 11.32
C SER A 188 5.98 -9.02 12.14
N ARG A 189 6.19 -9.01 13.46
CA ARG A 189 5.62 -7.98 14.32
C ARG A 189 6.36 -6.66 14.09
N MET A 190 5.75 -5.55 14.45
CA MET A 190 6.34 -4.22 14.23
C MET A 190 7.60 -3.95 15.09
N ASP A 191 7.85 -4.77 16.11
CA ASP A 191 9.09 -4.80 16.90
C ASP A 191 10.21 -5.66 16.27
N GLY A 192 9.93 -6.37 15.17
CA GLY A 192 10.85 -7.30 14.53
C GLY A 192 10.78 -8.72 15.06
N GLY A 193 9.92 -8.99 16.05
CA GLY A 193 9.68 -10.32 16.55
C GLY A 193 8.97 -11.21 15.53
N LYS A 194 9.05 -12.53 15.75
CA LYS A 194 8.26 -13.50 14.98
C LYS A 194 6.77 -13.18 15.12
N PHE A 195 6.07 -13.22 13.99
CA PHE A 195 4.64 -12.99 13.94
C PHE A 195 3.86 -14.30 14.12
N CYS A 196 2.76 -14.22 14.85
CA CYS A 196 1.64 -15.15 14.78
C CYS A 196 0.34 -14.36 14.57
N VAL A 197 -0.70 -15.03 14.05
CA VAL A 197 -1.97 -14.38 13.70
C VAL A 197 -2.70 -13.70 14.89
N PHE A 198 -2.29 -14.00 16.12
CA PHE A 198 -2.85 -13.42 17.34
C PHE A 198 -2.09 -12.18 17.85
N ASP A 199 -0.97 -11.83 17.22
CA ASP A 199 -0.21 -10.63 17.59
C ASP A 199 -1.00 -9.36 17.27
N ARG A 200 -0.76 -8.31 18.06
CA ARG A 200 -1.43 -7.01 17.90
C ARG A 200 -0.63 -6.01 17.07
N SER A 201 0.33 -6.48 16.29
CA SER A 201 1.09 -5.62 15.39
C SER A 201 1.60 -6.45 14.25
N VAL A 202 1.57 -5.90 13.04
CA VAL A 202 2.06 -6.58 11.85
C VAL A 202 2.82 -5.62 10.97
N LEU A 203 3.94 -6.09 10.44
CA LEU A 203 4.65 -5.53 9.31
C LEU A 203 4.74 -6.63 8.25
N VAL A 204 4.14 -6.39 7.09
CA VAL A 204 4.35 -7.23 5.91
C VAL A 204 5.10 -6.42 4.86
N SER A 205 5.98 -7.06 4.10
CA SER A 205 6.67 -6.39 2.99
C SER A 205 7.07 -7.35 1.89
N ASN A 206 7.65 -6.81 0.82
CA ASN A 206 8.28 -7.55 -0.26
C ASN A 206 9.59 -8.26 0.12
N GLY A 207 9.93 -8.33 1.41
CA GLY A 207 11.18 -8.91 1.91
C GLY A 207 12.39 -8.00 1.76
N LEU A 208 12.64 -7.47 0.56
CA LEU A 208 13.81 -6.63 0.26
C LEU A 208 13.86 -5.32 1.08
N LEU A 209 12.69 -4.75 1.40
CA LEU A 209 12.60 -3.55 2.23
C LEU A 209 12.36 -3.83 3.71
N HIS A 210 12.15 -5.09 4.12
CA HIS A 210 11.66 -5.42 5.45
C HIS A 210 12.54 -4.83 6.57
N VAL A 211 13.85 -5.08 6.50
CA VAL A 211 14.81 -4.60 7.50
C VAL A 211 14.88 -3.06 7.51
N LYS A 212 14.89 -2.42 6.34
CA LYS A 212 14.97 -0.94 6.22
C LYS A 212 13.75 -0.23 6.81
N LEU A 213 12.57 -0.84 6.68
CA LEU A 213 11.35 -0.31 7.29
C LEU A 213 11.37 -0.55 8.80
N LEU A 214 11.83 -1.73 9.22
CA LEU A 214 11.93 -2.11 10.62
C LEU A 214 12.91 -1.25 11.42
N GLU A 215 13.98 -0.74 10.81
CA GLU A 215 14.91 0.22 11.44
C GLU A 215 14.21 1.47 11.99
N ARG A 216 13.07 1.88 11.38
CA ARG A 216 12.26 3.02 11.83
C ARG A 216 11.08 2.58 12.71
N ILE A 217 10.41 1.49 12.33
CA ILE A 217 9.20 0.98 13.00
C ILE A 217 9.52 0.33 14.35
N GLY A 218 10.60 -0.46 14.42
CA GLY A 218 11.00 -1.21 15.61
C GLY A 218 11.18 -0.33 16.85
N PRO A 219 12.03 0.72 16.79
CA PRO A 219 12.22 1.63 17.92
C PRO A 219 10.93 2.31 18.41
N ALA A 220 10.05 2.70 17.46
CA ALA A 220 8.76 3.31 17.78
C ALA A 220 7.84 2.31 18.53
N THR A 221 7.84 1.06 18.09
CA THR A 221 7.05 -0.02 18.72
C THR A 221 7.59 -0.39 20.10
N GLU A 222 8.91 -0.49 20.26
CA GLU A 222 9.54 -0.77 21.56
C GLU A 222 9.27 0.35 22.57
N LYS A 223 9.26 1.61 22.13
CA LYS A 223 8.87 2.74 22.98
C LYS A 223 7.44 2.59 23.49
N LEU A 224 6.48 2.21 22.64
CA LEU A 224 5.09 1.98 23.07
C LEU A 224 5.00 0.88 24.14
N LYS A 225 5.72 -0.23 23.98
CA LYS A 225 5.75 -1.30 24.98
C LYS A 225 6.32 -0.82 26.31
N SER A 226 7.41 -0.04 26.26
CA SER A 226 8.03 0.53 27.47
C SER A 226 7.09 1.48 28.22
N ASN A 227 6.16 2.11 27.50
CA ASN A 227 5.10 2.96 28.06
C ASN A 227 3.88 2.16 28.58
N GLY A 228 3.93 0.83 28.57
CA GLY A 228 2.87 -0.03 29.10
C GLY A 228 1.73 -0.32 28.13
N ILE A 229 1.88 -0.01 26.84
CA ILE A 229 0.88 -0.38 25.83
C ILE A 229 0.82 -1.89 25.66
N ASP A 230 -0.38 -2.46 25.79
CA ASP A 230 -0.60 -3.90 25.75
C ASP A 230 -0.58 -4.46 24.31
N PHE A 231 0.52 -5.17 24.00
CA PHE A 231 0.70 -5.96 22.78
C PHE A 231 0.61 -7.48 23.02
N SER A 232 0.03 -7.93 24.14
CA SER A 232 -0.22 -9.36 24.38
C SER A 232 -1.13 -9.97 23.31
N LEU A 233 -1.07 -11.29 23.14
CA LEU A 233 -1.85 -11.97 22.11
C LEU A 233 -3.36 -11.74 22.31
N TRP A 234 -4.08 -11.50 21.22
CA TRP A 234 -5.52 -11.33 21.23
C TRP A 234 -6.21 -12.52 20.53
N TYR A 235 -7.24 -13.08 21.18
CA TYR A 235 -8.16 -14.10 20.66
C TYR A 235 -7.48 -15.46 20.43
N LYS A 236 -6.32 -15.66 21.07
CA LYS A 236 -5.66 -16.95 21.13
C LYS A 236 -6.47 -17.88 22.04
N PRO A 237 -6.97 -19.03 21.53
CA PRO A 237 -7.58 -20.04 22.39
C PRO A 237 -6.56 -20.60 23.39
N GLU A 238 -6.98 -20.91 24.62
CA GLU A 238 -6.09 -21.35 25.72
C GLU A 238 -5.20 -22.53 25.33
N ASN A 239 -5.73 -23.48 24.55
CA ASN A 239 -5.02 -24.69 24.14
C ASN A 239 -4.33 -24.59 22.78
N TYR A 240 -4.32 -23.40 22.14
CA TYR A 240 -3.72 -23.23 20.82
C TYR A 240 -2.22 -22.93 20.91
N ARG A 241 -1.40 -23.72 20.24
CA ARG A 241 0.04 -23.47 20.11
C ARG A 241 0.29 -22.54 18.92
N ALA A 242 0.75 -21.33 19.21
CA ALA A 242 1.05 -20.31 18.22
C ALA A 242 2.51 -20.38 17.71
N ASP A 243 3.34 -21.23 18.32
CA ASP A 243 4.80 -21.27 18.13
C ASP A 243 5.25 -22.37 17.16
N VAL A 244 4.53 -22.58 16.04
CA VAL A 244 4.90 -23.58 15.02
C VAL A 244 5.47 -22.89 13.79
#